data_AF-A0A3C0X249-F1
#
_entry.id   AF-A0A3C0X249-F1
#
_cell.length_a   1.000
_cell.length_b   1.000
_cell.length_c   1.000
_cell.angle_alpha   90.00
_cell.angle_beta   90.00
_cell.angle_gamma   90.00
#
_symmetry.space_group_name_H-M   'P 1'
#
loop_
_entity.id
_entity.type
_entity.pdbx_description
1 polymer ?
#
loop_
_entity_poly.entity_id
_entity_poly.type
_entity_poly.pdbx_seq_one_letter_code
_entity_poly.pdbx_strand_id
1 'polypeptide(L)'
;AKLAGGVAVIKVGAATEIEMKDKKLRIEDALSATKAAVEEGIVAGGGVALINAIPAVKALLDTVSGDEKTGVNIVLKALEAPIKQIAFNAGLEGSVIIDKIVNSGKVNYGFDAYNETYTD
;
A
#
# COMPACT_ATOMS: atom_id res chain seq x y z
N ALA A 1 -28.99 16.65 -4.33
CA ALA A 1 -28.87 15.45 -5.18
C ALA A 1 -28.31 15.85 -6.53
N LYS A 2 -27.18 15.30 -6.99
CA LYS A 2 -26.65 15.58 -8.34
C LYS A 2 -27.58 14.92 -9.36
N LEU A 3 -28.38 15.72 -10.06
CA LEU A 3 -29.45 15.31 -10.99
C LEU A 3 -28.98 14.60 -12.28
N ALA A 4 -27.67 14.50 -12.53
CA ALA A 4 -27.11 13.90 -13.74
C ALA A 4 -26.51 12.49 -13.53
N GLY A 5 -26.48 11.97 -12.29
CA GLY A 5 -25.95 10.64 -11.98
C GLY A 5 -27.07 9.63 -11.80
N GLY A 6 -27.29 8.77 -12.79
CA GLY A 6 -28.15 7.59 -12.60
C GLY A 6 -27.59 6.68 -11.50
N VAL A 7 -28.47 6.06 -10.70
CA VAL A 7 -28.06 5.08 -9.69
C VAL A 7 -27.94 3.71 -10.35
N ALA A 8 -26.72 3.20 -10.46
CA ALA A 8 -26.48 1.82 -10.92
C ALA A 8 -26.58 0.85 -9.72
N VAL A 9 -27.27 -0.27 -9.90
CA VAL A 9 -27.42 -1.31 -8.87
C VAL A 9 -26.78 -2.61 -9.37
N ILE A 10 -25.81 -3.13 -8.60
CA ILE A 10 -25.15 -4.41 -8.88
C ILE A 10 -25.86 -5.49 -8.06
N LYS A 11 -26.36 -6.54 -8.73
CA LYS A 11 -26.97 -7.71 -8.09
C LYS A 11 -25.97 -8.86 -8.05
N VAL A 12 -25.71 -9.38 -6.86
CA VAL A 12 -24.76 -10.48 -6.64
C VAL A 12 -25.52 -11.76 -6.36
N GLY A 13 -25.22 -12.82 -7.12
CA GLY A 13 -25.81 -14.15 -6.95
C GLY A 13 -24.77 -15.22 -6.59
N ALA A 14 -25.20 -16.26 -5.88
CA ALA A 14 -24.41 -17.45 -5.57
C ALA A 14 -25.32 -18.69 -5.36
N ALA A 15 -24.72 -19.87 -5.30
CA ALA A 15 -25.44 -21.12 -5.12
C ALA A 15 -25.94 -21.31 -3.68
N THR A 16 -25.21 -20.78 -2.69
CA THR A 16 -25.59 -20.81 -1.28
C THR A 16 -25.63 -19.41 -0.66
N GLU A 17 -26.34 -19.25 0.46
CA GLU A 17 -26.43 -17.97 1.18
C GLU A 17 -25.06 -17.52 1.72
N ILE A 18 -24.23 -18.46 2.18
CA ILE A 18 -22.90 -18.17 2.70
C ILE A 18 -21.99 -17.64 1.60
N GLU A 19 -21.97 -18.29 0.43
CA GLU A 19 -21.20 -17.80 -0.73
C GLU A 19 -21.72 -16.47 -1.26
N MET A 20 -23.04 -16.24 -1.19
CA MET A 20 -23.64 -14.96 -1.60
C MET A 20 -23.14 -13.83 -0.71
N LYS A 21 -23.06 -14.06 0.61
CA LYS A 21 -22.52 -13.11 1.59
C LYS A 21 -21.03 -12.84 1.35
N ASP A 22 -20.22 -13.87 1.14
CA ASP A 22 -18.79 -13.72 0.83
C ASP A 22 -18.57 -12.92 -0.46
N LYS A 23 -19.23 -13.30 -1.57
CA LYS A 23 -19.12 -12.59 -2.85
C LYS A 23 -19.59 -11.14 -2.74
N LYS A 24 -20.65 -10.88 -1.97
CA LYS A 24 -21.14 -9.53 -1.74
C LYS A 24 -20.07 -8.68 -1.06
N LEU A 25 -19.46 -9.16 0.02
CA LEU A 25 -18.40 -8.43 0.75
C LEU A 25 -17.20 -8.16 -0.16
N ARG A 26 -16.78 -9.13 -0.98
CA ARG A 26 -15.68 -8.96 -1.95
C ARG A 26 -15.99 -7.90 -3.01
N ILE A 27 -17.25 -7.83 -3.47
CA ILE A 27 -17.68 -6.82 -4.45
C ILE A 27 -17.78 -5.44 -3.82
N GLU A 28 -18.26 -5.34 -2.57
CA GLU A 28 -18.32 -4.08 -1.83
C GLU A 28 -16.91 -3.51 -1.60
N ASP A 29 -15.94 -4.36 -1.25
CA ASP A 29 -14.53 -3.98 -1.10
C ASP A 29 -13.93 -3.52 -2.43
N ALA A 30 -14.10 -4.31 -3.50
CA ALA A 30 -13.59 -3.96 -4.83
C ALA A 30 -14.21 -2.65 -5.37
N LEU A 31 -15.50 -2.42 -5.15
CA LEU A 31 -16.17 -1.18 -5.54
C LEU A 31 -15.61 0.03 -4.78
N SER A 32 -15.33 -0.14 -3.48
CA SER A 32 -14.79 0.92 -2.64
C SER A 32 -13.34 1.24 -3.03
N ALA A 33 -12.51 0.22 -3.24
CA ALA A 33 -11.12 0.37 -3.68
C ALA A 33 -11.02 1.05 -5.06
N THR A 34 -11.85 0.64 -6.03
CA THR A 34 -11.85 1.24 -7.37
C THR A 34 -12.34 2.68 -7.39
N LYS A 35 -13.33 3.03 -6.56
CA LYS A 35 -13.75 4.43 -6.40
C LYS A 35 -12.62 5.30 -5.84
N ALA A 36 -11.96 4.85 -4.77
CA ALA A 36 -10.83 5.57 -4.18
C ALA A 36 -9.68 5.74 -5.19
N ALA A 37 -9.35 4.68 -5.95
CA ALA A 37 -8.33 4.72 -6.98
C ALA A 37 -8.65 5.71 -8.12
N VAL A 38 -9.93 5.89 -8.47
CA VAL A 38 -10.36 6.87 -9.48
C VAL A 38 -10.29 8.31 -8.95
N GLU A 39 -10.55 8.51 -7.66
CA GLU A 39 -10.58 9.84 -7.04
C GLU A 39 -9.18 10.39 -6.72
N GLU A 40 -8.30 9.56 -6.15
CA GLU A 40 -6.97 9.99 -5.66
C GLU A 40 -5.80 9.50 -6.52
N GLY A 41 -6.08 8.61 -7.49
CA GLY A 41 -5.06 7.95 -8.31
C GLY A 41 -4.54 6.66 -7.67
N ILE A 42 -3.52 6.08 -8.31
CA ILE A 42 -2.92 4.80 -7.89
C ILE A 42 -1.42 4.95 -7.66
N VAL A 43 -0.90 4.18 -6.71
CA VAL A 43 0.52 4.08 -6.37
C VAL A 43 0.93 2.62 -6.22
N ALA A 44 2.24 2.34 -6.23
CA ALA A 44 2.76 1.00 -6.03
C ALA A 44 2.35 0.43 -4.65
N GLY A 45 1.75 -0.76 -4.65
CA GLY A 45 1.30 -1.47 -3.46
C GLY A 45 2.43 -2.11 -2.65
N GLY A 46 2.11 -3.09 -1.80
CA GLY A 46 3.11 -3.90 -1.07
C GLY A 46 3.99 -3.13 -0.08
N GLY A 47 3.62 -1.90 0.27
CA GLY A 47 4.43 -0.99 1.09
C GLY A 47 5.51 -0.23 0.31
N VAL A 48 5.63 -0.42 -1.01
CA VAL A 48 6.63 0.23 -1.87
C VAL A 48 6.42 1.73 -1.93
N ALA A 49 5.17 2.20 -2.01
CA ALA A 49 4.86 3.63 -1.98
C ALA A 49 5.44 4.35 -0.74
N LEU A 50 5.47 3.69 0.42
CA LEU A 50 6.04 4.26 1.64
C LEU A 50 7.57 4.32 1.59
N ILE A 51 8.20 3.30 0.99
CA ILE A 51 9.65 3.30 0.76
C ILE A 51 10.04 4.42 -0.22
N ASN A 52 9.24 4.65 -1.26
CA ASN A 52 9.46 5.74 -2.22
C ASN A 52 9.35 7.13 -1.58
N ALA A 53 8.66 7.27 -0.45
CA ALA A 53 8.58 8.52 0.30
C ALA A 53 9.80 8.79 1.20
N ILE A 54 10.61 7.77 1.53
CA ILE A 54 11.77 7.88 2.42
C ILE A 54 12.75 8.98 2.00
N PRO A 55 13.16 9.10 0.72
CA PRO A 55 14.11 10.14 0.31
C PRO A 55 13.60 11.57 0.60
N ALA A 56 12.30 11.82 0.36
CA ALA A 56 11.68 13.12 0.61
C ALA A 56 11.63 13.44 2.11
N VAL A 57 11.27 12.47 2.95
CA VAL A 57 11.25 12.64 4.41
C VAL A 57 12.66 12.80 4.97
N LYS A 58 13.63 12.06 4.43
CA LYS A 58 15.04 12.14 4.85
C LYS A 58 15.64 13.52 4.57
N ALA A 59 15.27 14.17 3.47
CA ALA A 59 15.72 15.53 3.15
C ALA A 59 15.31 16.57 4.21
N LEU A 60 14.24 16.32 4.98
CA LEU A 60 13.82 17.21 6.07
C LEU A 60 14.78 17.19 7.26
N LEU A 61 15.60 16.14 7.43
CA LEU A 61 16.55 16.05 8.55
C LEU A 61 17.60 17.17 8.55
N ASP A 62 17.85 17.78 7.40
CA ASP A 62 18.80 18.88 7.24
C ASP A 62 18.16 20.24 7.56
N THR A 63 16.83 20.31 7.60
CA THR A 63 16.08 21.56 7.85
C THR A 63 15.54 21.67 9.27
N VAL A 64 15.52 20.58 10.04
CA VAL A 64 14.95 20.53 11.40
C VAL A 64 15.99 20.23 12.47
N SER A 65 15.70 20.57 13.72
CA SER A 65 16.60 20.35 14.85
C SER A 65 15.84 19.95 16.13
N GLY A 66 16.58 19.48 17.15
CA GLY A 66 15.98 19.08 18.44
C GLY A 66 14.91 18.00 18.28
N ASP A 67 13.75 18.21 18.92
CA ASP A 67 12.64 17.25 18.98
C ASP A 67 12.02 16.96 17.61
N GLU A 68 11.99 17.95 16.71
CA GLU A 68 11.49 17.75 15.34
C GLU A 68 12.34 16.73 14.58
N LYS A 69 13.66 16.79 14.75
CA LYS A 69 14.58 15.80 14.16
C LYS A 69 14.33 14.40 14.69
N THR A 70 14.01 14.28 15.98
CA THR A 70 13.60 13.01 16.58
C THR A 70 12.30 12.51 15.94
N GLY A 71 11.32 13.39 15.76
CA GLY A 71 10.05 13.09 15.07
C GLY A 71 10.26 12.57 13.64
N VAL A 72 11.09 13.25 12.84
CA VAL A 72 11.42 12.80 11.47
C VAL A 72 12.05 11.40 11.47
N ASN A 73 12.97 11.12 12.40
CA ASN A 73 13.57 9.79 12.53
C ASN A 73 12.56 8.69 12.91
N ILE A 74 11.55 9.02 13.72
CA ILE A 74 10.46 8.08 14.06
C ILE A 74 9.65 7.76 12.79
N VAL A 75 9.29 8.78 12.01
CA VAL A 75 8.54 8.60 10.76
C VAL A 75 9.34 7.76 9.76
N LEU A 76 10.64 8.02 9.59
CA LEU A 76 11.50 7.22 8.71
C LEU A 76 11.47 5.73 9.05
N LYS A 77 11.56 5.38 10.34
CA LYS A 77 11.44 3.99 10.79
C LYS A 77 10.05 3.42 10.57
N ALA A 78 9.01 4.23 10.77
CA ALA A 78 7.63 3.80 10.59
C ALA A 78 7.30 3.49 9.12
N LEU A 79 7.90 4.20 8.16
CA LEU A 79 7.69 3.95 6.72
C LEU A 79 8.17 2.56 6.28
N GLU A 80 9.21 2.01 6.92
CA GLU A 80 9.71 0.66 6.64
C GLU A 80 8.91 -0.45 7.32
N ALA A 81 8.12 -0.14 8.36
CA ALA A 81 7.46 -1.16 9.17
C ALA A 81 6.45 -2.02 8.39
N PRO A 82 5.61 -1.46 7.49
CA PRO A 82 4.62 -2.26 6.77
C PRO A 82 5.23 -3.35 5.87
N ILE A 83 6.28 -3.04 5.12
CA ILE A 83 6.92 -4.04 4.26
C ILE A 83 7.68 -5.10 5.07
N LYS A 84 8.27 -4.73 6.22
CA LYS A 84 8.84 -5.70 7.18
C LYS A 84 7.77 -6.65 7.70
N GLN A 85 6.59 -6.13 8.04
CA GLN A 85 5.48 -6.96 8.52
C GLN A 85 4.97 -7.90 7.42
N ILE A 86 4.84 -7.42 6.18
CA ILE A 86 4.44 -8.26 5.04
C ILE A 86 5.47 -9.37 4.81
N ALA A 87 6.77 -9.04 4.78
CA ALA A 87 7.84 -10.02 4.62
C ALA A 87 7.86 -11.04 5.77
N PHE A 88 7.70 -10.58 7.02
CA PHE A 88 7.64 -11.46 8.18
C PHE A 88 6.47 -12.44 8.11
N ASN A 89 5.28 -11.97 7.70
CA ASN A 89 4.11 -12.83 7.50
C ASN A 89 4.32 -13.86 6.38
N ALA A 90 5.19 -13.56 5.40
CA ALA A 90 5.63 -14.48 4.35
C ALA A 90 6.82 -15.37 4.77
N GLY A 91 7.34 -15.23 6.00
CA GLY A 91 8.49 -16.01 6.48
C GLY A 91 9.85 -15.55 5.93
N LEU A 92 9.93 -14.31 5.44
CA LEU A 92 11.10 -13.73 4.79
C LEU A 92 11.73 -12.62 5.65
N GLU A 93 13.01 -12.35 5.41
CA GLU A 93 13.76 -11.31 6.10
C GLU A 93 13.50 -9.93 5.46
N GLY A 94 12.63 -9.14 6.08
CA GLY A 94 12.20 -7.83 5.55
C GLY A 94 13.33 -6.82 5.35
N SER A 95 14.39 -6.88 6.18
CA SER A 95 15.55 -5.99 6.07
C SER A 95 16.27 -6.17 4.73
N VAL A 96 16.48 -7.42 4.30
CA VAL A 96 17.14 -7.75 3.02
C VAL A 96 16.31 -7.29 1.83
N ILE A 97 14.99 -7.40 1.93
CA ILE A 97 14.06 -6.97 0.89
C ILE A 97 14.08 -5.45 0.72
N ILE A 98 13.99 -4.70 1.83
CA ILE A 98 14.07 -3.23 1.81
C ILE A 98 15.41 -2.78 1.24
N ASP A 99 16.53 -3.37 1.71
CA ASP A 99 17.86 -3.00 1.23
C ASP A 99 17.97 -3.19 -0.29
N LYS A 100 17.44 -4.28 -0.84
CA LYS A 100 17.43 -4.52 -2.28
C LYS A 100 16.54 -3.53 -3.04
N ILE A 101 15.38 -3.17 -2.50
CA ILE A 101 14.48 -2.20 -3.10
C ILE A 101 15.14 -0.82 -3.15
N VAL A 102 15.64 -0.33 -2.01
CA VAL A 102 16.27 0.99 -1.89
C VAL A 102 17.52 1.10 -2.76
N ASN A 103 18.36 0.06 -2.79
CA ASN A 103 19.58 0.06 -3.61
C ASN A 103 19.33 -0.16 -5.11
N SER A 104 18.11 -0.51 -5.53
CA SER A 104 17.78 -0.68 -6.95
C SER A 104 17.84 0.62 -7.73
N GLY A 105 17.66 1.77 -7.06
CA GLY A 105 17.60 3.09 -7.69
C GLY A 105 16.40 3.29 -8.62
N LYS A 106 15.46 2.35 -8.68
CA LYS A 106 14.26 2.40 -9.53
C LYS A 106 13.06 2.85 -8.73
N VAL A 107 12.27 3.76 -9.29
CA VAL A 107 10.97 4.16 -8.74
C VAL A 107 9.98 3.03 -8.99
N ASN A 108 9.12 2.72 -8.01
CA ASN A 108 8.12 1.64 -8.02
C ASN A 108 8.65 0.20 -8.00
N TYR A 109 9.96 0.00 -8.06
CA TYR A 109 10.54 -1.32 -7.86
C TYR A 109 10.25 -1.85 -6.44
N GLY A 110 9.78 -3.07 -6.36
CA GLY A 110 9.24 -3.67 -5.15
C GLY A 110 9.49 -5.15 -5.03
N PHE A 111 8.79 -5.76 -4.08
CA PHE A 111 8.83 -7.19 -3.83
C PHE A 111 7.42 -7.73 -3.66
N ASP A 112 7.05 -8.67 -4.53
CA ASP A 112 5.82 -9.43 -4.42
C ASP A 112 6.04 -10.59 -3.45
N ALA A 113 5.51 -10.45 -2.24
CA ALA A 113 5.63 -11.47 -1.19
C ALA A 113 4.81 -12.74 -1.46
N TYR A 114 3.83 -12.70 -2.37
CA TYR A 114 3.04 -13.89 -2.73
C TYR A 114 3.80 -14.81 -3.67
N ASN A 115 4.50 -14.22 -4.65
CA ASN A 115 5.33 -14.96 -5.61
C ASN A 115 6.81 -15.02 -5.23
N GLU A 116 7.21 -14.35 -4.15
CA GLU A 116 8.59 -14.21 -3.68
C GLU A 116 9.56 -13.65 -4.73
N THR A 117 9.09 -12.70 -5.54
CA THR A 117 9.87 -12.12 -6.65
C THR A 117 9.95 -10.60 -6.57
N TYR A 118 11.06 -10.04 -7.04
CA TYR A 118 11.18 -8.60 -7.22
C TYR A 118 10.55 -8.19 -8.53
N THR A 119 9.76 -7.12 -8.51
CA THR A 119 9.00 -6.61 -9.66
C THR A 119 9.05 -5.09 -9.72
N ASP A 120 8.67 -4.54 -10.86
CA ASP A 120 8.21 -3.15 -11.02
C ASP A 120 6.70 -3.08 -10.71
#